data_AF-A0A269XM79-F1
#
_entry.id   AF-A0A269XM79-F1
#
_cell.length_a   1.000
_cell.length_b   1.000
_cell.length_c   1.000
_cell.angle_alpha   90.00
_cell.angle_beta   90.00
_cell.angle_gamma   90.00
#
_symmetry.space_group_name_H-M   'P 1'
#
loop_
_entity.id
_entity.type
_entity.pdbx_description
1 polymer ?
#
loop_
_entity_poly.entity_id
_entity_poly.type
_entity_poly.pdbx_seq_one_letter_code
_entity_poly.pdbx_strand_id
1 'polypeptide(L)'
;EFVTKHQIPTVTTLLGLGAIPYEHPLFLGMGGMHGSYASNMALTECDLLINLGSRFDDRLASKPDAFAPNAKIVHVDIDPSEINKVIDTDLGIVADCKRVLEALFSENVSTAPHEQWIQYCKANKQKHPFKYDNDDSTFSKPQIAIEYIGKITHGEAIVTTDVGQH
;
A
#
# COMPACT_ATOMS: atom_id res chain seq x y z
N GLU A 1 0.58 -6.18 -13.24
CA GLU A 1 0.43 -7.54 -13.79
C GLU A 1 0.39 -8.62 -12.72
N PHE A 2 1.47 -8.80 -11.92
CA PHE A 2 1.53 -9.78 -10.84
C PHE A 2 0.30 -9.74 -9.90
N VAL A 3 0.00 -8.56 -9.38
CA VAL A 3 -1.18 -8.29 -8.55
C VAL A 3 -2.50 -8.75 -9.19
N THR A 4 -2.68 -8.48 -10.49
CA THR A 4 -3.89 -8.85 -11.23
C THR A 4 -3.95 -10.35 -11.49
N LYS A 5 -2.82 -11.00 -11.83
CA LYS A 5 -2.74 -12.45 -12.06
C LYS A 5 -3.13 -13.23 -10.79
N HIS A 6 -2.67 -12.79 -9.64
CA HIS A 6 -2.85 -13.48 -8.36
C HIS A 6 -3.97 -12.90 -7.49
N GLN A 7 -4.66 -11.85 -7.96
CA GLN A 7 -5.76 -11.18 -7.25
C GLN A 7 -5.42 -10.63 -5.85
N ILE A 8 -4.19 -10.15 -5.66
CA ILE A 8 -3.66 -9.73 -4.36
C ILE A 8 -3.98 -8.25 -4.05
N PRO A 9 -4.71 -7.91 -2.97
CA PRO A 9 -4.87 -6.52 -2.53
C PRO A 9 -3.52 -5.86 -2.25
N THR A 10 -3.33 -4.62 -2.70
CA THR A 10 -2.03 -3.93 -2.68
C THR A 10 -2.10 -2.64 -1.87
N VAL A 11 -1.09 -2.44 -1.05
CA VAL A 11 -0.85 -1.23 -0.25
C VAL A 11 0.51 -0.66 -0.66
N THR A 12 0.63 0.67 -0.68
CA THR A 12 1.93 1.33 -0.89
C THR A 12 2.37 2.11 0.34
N THR A 13 3.67 2.31 0.48
CA THR A 13 4.20 3.40 1.31
C THR A 13 3.97 4.74 0.62
N LEU A 14 4.30 5.85 1.30
CA LEU A 14 4.33 7.17 0.66
C LEU A 14 5.29 7.21 -0.54
N LEU A 15 6.48 6.58 -0.40
CA LEU A 15 7.49 6.55 -1.45
C LEU A 15 7.15 5.58 -2.59
N GLY A 16 6.23 4.65 -2.36
CA GLY A 16 5.74 3.71 -3.36
C GLY A 16 4.55 4.22 -4.17
N LEU A 17 4.05 5.44 -3.93
CA LEU A 17 2.95 6.01 -4.70
C LEU A 17 3.32 6.06 -6.20
N GLY A 18 2.41 5.60 -7.05
CA GLY A 18 2.63 5.48 -8.49
C GLY A 18 3.11 4.10 -8.96
N ALA A 19 3.55 3.21 -8.06
CA ALA A 19 3.91 1.83 -8.43
C ALA A 19 2.72 1.00 -8.94
N ILE A 20 1.50 1.38 -8.55
CA ILE A 20 0.24 0.84 -9.05
C ILE A 20 -0.72 2.00 -9.35
N PRO A 21 -1.51 1.95 -10.46
CA PRO A 21 -2.49 2.99 -10.75
C PRO A 21 -3.49 3.19 -9.60
N TYR A 22 -3.85 4.43 -9.31
CA TYR A 22 -4.72 4.75 -8.18
C TYR A 22 -6.12 4.10 -8.31
N GLU A 23 -6.64 4.02 -9.52
CA GLU A 23 -7.93 3.43 -9.87
C GLU A 23 -7.90 1.89 -9.91
N HIS A 24 -6.72 1.27 -9.76
CA HIS A 24 -6.61 -0.18 -9.84
C HIS A 24 -7.51 -0.85 -8.78
N PRO A 25 -8.35 -1.83 -9.15
CA PRO A 25 -9.40 -2.36 -8.28
C PRO A 25 -8.89 -3.10 -7.04
N LEU A 26 -7.61 -3.48 -7.03
CA LEU A 26 -6.93 -4.11 -5.89
C LEU A 26 -6.06 -3.14 -5.10
N PHE A 27 -5.92 -1.88 -5.51
CA PHE A 27 -5.16 -0.90 -4.74
C PHE A 27 -6.01 -0.35 -3.58
N LEU A 28 -5.50 -0.46 -2.36
CA LEU A 28 -6.19 -0.03 -1.15
C LEU A 28 -5.80 1.39 -0.71
N GLY A 29 -4.74 1.95 -1.30
CA GLY A 29 -4.18 3.25 -0.95
C GLY A 29 -2.84 3.13 -0.24
N MET A 30 -2.44 4.24 0.38
CA MET A 30 -1.25 4.31 1.21
C MET A 30 -1.51 3.67 2.59
N GLY A 31 -0.55 2.94 3.14
CA GLY A 31 -0.56 2.48 4.54
C GLY A 31 0.18 3.43 5.48
N GLY A 32 -0.02 3.27 6.78
CA GLY A 32 0.71 4.00 7.83
C GLY A 32 -0.12 5.07 8.54
N MET A 33 0.57 5.99 9.24
CA MET A 33 -0.01 6.98 10.17
C MET A 33 -1.06 7.90 9.53
N HIS A 34 -0.91 8.20 8.23
CA HIS A 34 -1.88 8.96 7.42
C HIS A 34 -2.42 8.14 6.26
N GLY A 35 -2.30 6.81 6.34
CA GLY A 35 -2.79 5.88 5.33
C GLY A 35 -4.31 5.73 5.34
N SER A 36 -4.84 5.05 4.33
CA SER A 36 -6.25 4.70 4.26
C SER A 36 -6.60 3.65 5.32
N TYR A 37 -7.82 3.71 5.83
CA TYR A 37 -8.33 2.70 6.76
C TYR A 37 -8.23 1.29 6.17
N ALA A 38 -8.62 1.13 4.90
CA ALA A 38 -8.56 -0.16 4.20
C ALA A 38 -7.14 -0.74 4.14
N SER A 39 -6.14 0.09 3.89
CA SER A 39 -4.74 -0.34 3.85
C SER A 39 -4.27 -0.81 5.23
N ASN A 40 -4.55 -0.02 6.28
CA ASN A 40 -4.12 -0.36 7.63
C ASN A 40 -4.82 -1.60 8.18
N MET A 41 -6.11 -1.79 7.87
CA MET A 41 -6.82 -3.03 8.24
C MET A 41 -6.27 -4.23 7.46
N ALA A 42 -6.00 -4.08 6.16
CA ALA A 42 -5.42 -5.16 5.36
C ALA A 42 -4.03 -5.58 5.88
N LEU A 43 -3.16 -4.62 6.22
CA LEU A 43 -1.85 -4.91 6.83
C LEU A 43 -1.99 -5.61 8.18
N THR A 44 -2.97 -5.22 8.99
CA THR A 44 -3.17 -5.77 10.34
C THR A 44 -3.75 -7.18 10.31
N GLU A 45 -4.67 -7.46 9.37
CA GLU A 45 -5.46 -8.69 9.38
C GLU A 45 -5.02 -9.73 8.34
N CYS A 46 -4.04 -9.41 7.50
CA CYS A 46 -3.47 -10.39 6.57
C CYS A 46 -2.81 -11.56 7.31
N ASP A 47 -2.82 -12.71 6.65
CA ASP A 47 -2.09 -13.92 7.04
C ASP A 47 -0.76 -14.08 6.28
N LEU A 48 -0.57 -13.31 5.20
CA LEU A 48 0.66 -13.21 4.42
C LEU A 48 0.89 -11.76 3.99
N LEU A 49 2.05 -11.22 4.31
CA LEU A 49 2.52 -9.92 3.87
C LEU A 49 3.76 -10.10 2.98
N ILE A 50 3.64 -9.71 1.70
CA ILE A 50 4.76 -9.69 0.76
C ILE A 50 5.22 -8.24 0.62
N ASN A 51 6.27 -7.88 1.35
CA ASN A 51 6.87 -6.57 1.33
C ASN A 51 7.98 -6.49 0.27
N LEU A 52 7.84 -5.54 -0.66
CA LEU A 52 8.63 -5.43 -1.88
C LEU A 52 9.33 -4.07 -1.92
N GLY A 53 10.65 -4.04 -1.67
CA GLY A 53 11.47 -2.84 -1.79
C GLY A 53 11.08 -1.71 -0.83
N SER A 54 10.65 -2.06 0.39
CA SER A 54 10.23 -1.13 1.43
C SER A 54 10.87 -1.53 2.76
N ARG A 55 11.22 -0.54 3.58
CA ARG A 55 12.03 -0.70 4.79
C ARG A 55 11.25 -0.77 6.11
N PHE A 56 9.94 -0.99 6.05
CA PHE A 56 9.05 -0.98 7.23
C PHE A 56 9.30 0.21 8.17
N ASP A 57 9.39 1.43 7.62
CA ASP A 57 9.70 2.60 8.45
C ASP A 57 8.64 2.86 9.53
N ASP A 58 9.01 3.63 10.54
CA ASP A 58 8.19 3.93 11.72
C ASP A 58 6.86 4.64 11.40
N ARG A 59 6.73 5.28 10.22
CA ARG A 59 5.47 5.88 9.78
C ARG A 59 4.51 4.85 9.21
N LEU A 60 5.01 3.70 8.74
CA LEU A 60 4.21 2.55 8.33
C LEU A 60 3.95 1.61 9.52
N ALA A 61 5.01 1.17 10.18
CA ALA A 61 5.00 0.20 11.26
C ALA A 61 5.23 0.88 12.62
N SER A 62 4.32 1.78 13.00
CA SER A 62 4.45 2.61 14.23
C SER A 62 4.59 1.84 15.54
N LYS A 63 4.13 0.58 15.57
CA LYS A 63 4.32 -0.35 16.69
C LYS A 63 4.77 -1.70 16.13
N PRO A 64 6.09 -1.90 15.91
CA PRO A 64 6.63 -3.11 15.28
C PRO A 64 6.15 -4.41 15.90
N ASP A 65 6.15 -4.50 17.24
CA ASP A 65 5.70 -5.69 18.00
C ASP A 65 4.23 -6.06 17.79
N ALA A 66 3.42 -5.15 17.24
CA ALA A 66 2.00 -5.37 16.96
C ALA A 66 1.66 -5.23 15.47
N PHE A 67 2.68 -5.14 14.61
CA PHE A 67 2.48 -4.99 13.17
C PHE A 67 2.22 -6.35 12.52
N ALA A 68 1.16 -6.45 11.72
CA ALA A 68 0.76 -7.67 11.02
C ALA A 68 0.81 -8.94 11.90
N PRO A 69 0.14 -8.95 13.08
CA PRO A 69 0.39 -9.90 14.17
C PRO A 69 0.15 -11.37 13.83
N ASN A 70 -0.62 -11.66 12.78
CA ASN A 70 -0.94 -13.03 12.35
C ASN A 70 -0.30 -13.38 10.99
N ALA A 71 0.50 -12.48 10.42
CA ALA A 71 1.01 -12.63 9.08
C ALA A 71 2.32 -13.43 9.04
N LYS A 72 2.47 -14.24 8.00
CA LYS A 72 3.78 -14.63 7.48
C LYS A 72 4.37 -13.48 6.71
N ILE A 73 5.61 -13.10 7.02
CA ILE A 73 6.24 -11.90 6.46
C ILE A 73 7.34 -12.31 5.49
N VAL A 74 7.12 -12.02 4.21
CA VAL A 74 8.13 -12.11 3.15
C VAL A 74 8.66 -10.71 2.90
N HIS A 75 9.96 -10.52 2.97
CA HIS A 75 10.61 -9.22 2.75
C HIS A 75 11.65 -9.35 1.65
N VAL A 76 11.41 -8.63 0.56
CA VAL A 76 12.35 -8.49 -0.56
C VAL A 76 12.99 -7.12 -0.46
N ASP A 77 14.31 -7.07 -0.30
CA ASP A 77 15.08 -5.83 -0.33
C ASP A 77 16.41 -6.06 -1.05
N ILE A 78 16.94 -5.03 -1.70
CA ILE A 78 18.26 -5.11 -2.34
C ILE A 78 19.38 -4.92 -1.31
N ASP A 79 19.08 -4.23 -0.20
CA ASP A 79 20.01 -4.02 0.90
C ASP A 79 19.82 -5.12 1.97
N PRO A 80 20.82 -6.00 2.18
CA PRO A 80 20.72 -7.06 3.19
C PRO A 80 20.54 -6.51 4.61
N SER A 81 20.94 -5.27 4.89
CA SER A 81 20.82 -4.66 6.22
C SER A 81 19.39 -4.27 6.61
N GLU A 82 18.46 -4.24 5.65
CA GLU A 82 17.05 -3.94 5.92
C GLU A 82 16.24 -5.19 6.32
N ILE A 83 16.74 -6.39 6.00
CA ILE A 83 16.08 -7.65 6.36
C ILE A 83 16.20 -7.90 7.88
N ASN A 84 15.09 -8.20 8.55
CA ASN A 84 14.99 -8.36 10.02
C ASN A 84 15.42 -7.13 10.84
N LYS A 85 15.47 -5.94 10.23
CA LYS A 85 15.91 -4.72 10.92
C LYS A 85 14.85 -4.12 11.82
N VAL A 86 13.62 -3.99 11.30
CA VAL A 86 12.48 -3.37 12.01
C VAL A 86 11.43 -4.40 12.37
N ILE A 87 11.13 -5.30 11.44
CA ILE A 87 10.15 -6.37 11.59
C ILE A 87 10.87 -7.69 11.36
N ASP A 88 10.65 -8.67 12.23
CA ASP A 88 11.14 -10.03 12.03
C ASP A 88 10.42 -10.67 10.84
N THR A 89 11.20 -11.21 9.90
CA THR A 89 10.70 -11.76 8.64
C THR A 89 10.77 -13.28 8.66
N ASP A 90 9.72 -13.94 8.17
CA ASP A 90 9.73 -15.41 7.99
C ASP A 90 10.57 -15.81 6.76
N LEU A 91 10.63 -14.94 5.75
CA LEU A 91 11.42 -15.15 4.53
C LEU A 91 12.01 -13.82 4.04
N GLY A 92 13.31 -13.63 4.28
CA GLY A 92 14.09 -12.53 3.71
C GLY A 92 14.72 -12.92 2.36
N ILE A 93 14.54 -12.08 1.35
CA ILE A 93 15.10 -12.26 0.00
C ILE A 93 15.94 -11.03 -0.34
N VAL A 94 17.26 -11.21 -0.44
CA VAL A 94 18.19 -10.14 -0.82
C VAL A 94 18.34 -10.10 -2.33
N ALA A 95 17.55 -9.28 -3.01
CA ALA A 95 17.53 -9.19 -4.47
C ALA A 95 16.87 -7.91 -4.98
N ASP A 96 17.09 -7.62 -6.26
CA ASP A 96 16.29 -6.63 -6.99
C ASP A 96 14.81 -7.07 -7.04
N CYS A 97 13.93 -6.22 -6.49
CA CYS A 97 12.50 -6.45 -6.44
C CYS A 97 11.87 -6.74 -7.82
N LYS A 98 12.34 -6.07 -8.89
CA LYS A 98 11.85 -6.31 -10.25
C LYS A 98 12.13 -7.75 -10.67
N ARG A 99 13.34 -8.24 -10.42
CA ARG A 99 13.75 -9.61 -10.77
C ARG A 99 12.96 -10.66 -9.99
N VAL A 100 12.68 -10.38 -8.71
CA VAL A 100 11.84 -11.26 -7.90
C VAL A 100 10.41 -11.31 -8.44
N LEU A 101 9.81 -10.16 -8.77
CA LEU A 101 8.48 -10.11 -9.37
C LEU A 101 8.41 -10.83 -10.73
N GLU A 102 9.42 -10.66 -11.59
CA GLU A 102 9.50 -11.36 -12.88
C GLU A 102 9.57 -12.88 -12.68
N ALA A 103 10.39 -13.34 -11.74
CA ALA A 103 10.49 -14.77 -11.41
C ALA A 103 9.15 -15.31 -10.88
N LEU A 104 8.55 -14.65 -9.88
CA LEU A 104 7.26 -15.05 -9.33
C LEU A 104 6.13 -15.02 -10.37
N PHE A 105 6.16 -14.05 -11.29
CA PHE A 105 5.18 -13.94 -12.37
C PHE A 105 5.32 -15.05 -13.41
N SER A 106 6.54 -15.53 -13.66
CA SER A 106 6.80 -16.64 -14.59
C SER A 106 6.29 -17.99 -14.08
N GLU A 107 6.16 -18.14 -12.77
CA GLU A 107 5.66 -19.36 -12.15
C GLU A 107 4.14 -19.52 -12.39
N ASN A 108 3.74 -20.74 -12.73
CA ASN A 108 2.33 -21.11 -12.88
C ASN A 108 1.81 -21.74 -11.59
N VAL A 109 1.67 -20.90 -10.57
CA VAL A 109 1.12 -21.31 -9.28
C VAL A 109 -0.40 -21.15 -9.29
N SER A 110 -1.12 -22.23 -8.95
CA SER A 110 -2.54 -22.12 -8.64
C SER A 110 -2.70 -21.37 -7.32
N THR A 111 -3.33 -20.21 -7.37
CA THR A 111 -3.61 -19.42 -6.18
C THR A 111 -4.93 -19.91 -5.58
N ALA A 112 -4.95 -20.22 -4.29
CA ALA A 112 -6.18 -20.60 -3.62
C ALA A 112 -7.21 -19.46 -3.73
N PRO A 113 -8.51 -19.77 -3.89
CA PRO A 113 -9.55 -18.73 -3.91
C PRO A 113 -9.54 -17.94 -2.60
N HIS A 114 -9.46 -16.62 -2.70
CA HIS A 114 -9.44 -15.68 -1.57
C HIS A 114 -10.37 -14.48 -1.83
N GLU A 115 -11.45 -14.70 -2.59
CA GLU A 115 -12.44 -13.69 -2.93
C GLU A 115 -13.06 -13.06 -1.68
N GLN A 116 -13.27 -13.84 -0.62
CA GLN A 116 -13.76 -13.32 0.66
C GLN A 116 -12.84 -12.24 1.22
N TRP A 117 -11.53 -12.43 1.16
CA TRP A 117 -10.53 -11.45 1.60
C TRP A 117 -10.55 -10.19 0.71
N ILE A 118 -10.66 -10.36 -0.61
CA ILE A 118 -10.76 -9.23 -1.55
C ILE A 118 -12.02 -8.42 -1.26
N GLN A 119 -13.17 -9.08 -1.04
CA GLN A 119 -14.42 -8.40 -0.71
C GLN A 119 -14.33 -7.67 0.62
N TYR A 120 -13.69 -8.28 1.62
CA TYR A 120 -13.44 -7.64 2.90
C TYR A 120 -12.62 -6.34 2.75
N CYS A 121 -11.50 -6.40 2.02
CA CYS A 121 -10.67 -5.23 1.76
C CYS A 121 -11.43 -4.12 1.01
N LYS A 122 -12.21 -4.50 -0.01
CA LYS A 122 -13.04 -3.56 -0.79
C LYS A 122 -14.15 -2.93 0.05
N ALA A 123 -14.79 -3.73 0.91
CA ALA A 123 -15.83 -3.24 1.83
C ALA A 123 -15.25 -2.20 2.81
N ASN A 124 -14.05 -2.45 3.35
CA ASN A 124 -13.36 -1.46 4.19
C ASN A 124 -13.03 -0.17 3.42
N LYS A 125 -12.56 -0.29 2.17
CA LYS A 125 -12.29 0.88 1.30
C LYS A 125 -13.55 1.71 1.03
N GLN A 126 -14.68 1.04 0.78
CA GLN A 126 -15.95 1.69 0.52
C GLN A 126 -16.57 2.32 1.78
N LYS A 127 -16.45 1.65 2.93
CA LYS A 127 -17.05 2.09 4.20
C LYS A 127 -16.27 3.25 4.83
N HIS A 128 -14.95 3.29 4.62
CA HIS A 128 -14.05 4.26 5.22
C HIS A 128 -13.17 4.97 4.17
N PRO A 129 -13.76 5.69 3.19
CA PRO A 129 -12.99 6.47 2.23
C PRO A 129 -12.37 7.70 2.91
N PHE A 130 -11.36 8.29 2.26
CA PHE A 130 -10.95 9.64 2.62
C PHE A 130 -12.13 10.59 2.45
N LYS A 131 -12.37 11.42 3.47
CA LYS A 131 -13.49 12.36 3.51
C LYS A 131 -13.07 13.65 4.18
N TYR A 132 -13.68 14.74 3.75
CA TYR A 132 -13.58 16.04 4.37
C TYR A 132 -14.91 16.77 4.15
N ASP A 133 -15.30 17.62 5.10
CA ASP A 133 -16.53 18.41 4.96
C ASP A 133 -16.31 19.57 3.98
N ASN A 134 -17.33 19.96 3.22
CA ASN A 134 -17.27 21.07 2.26
C ASN A 134 -18.28 22.17 2.61
N ASP A 135 -18.43 22.44 3.89
CA ASP A 135 -19.45 23.31 4.49
C ASP A 135 -19.00 24.77 4.64
N ASP A 136 -17.70 25.05 4.49
CA ASP A 136 -17.16 26.40 4.58
C ASP A 136 -17.17 27.11 3.22
N SER A 137 -18.05 28.10 3.08
CA SER A 137 -18.17 28.92 1.86
C SER A 137 -17.10 30.01 1.74
N THR A 138 -16.28 30.19 2.78
CA THR A 138 -15.25 31.24 2.86
C THR A 138 -13.82 30.70 2.80
N PHE A 139 -13.59 29.47 3.25
CA PHE A 139 -12.29 28.81 3.24
C PHE A 139 -12.28 27.61 2.30
N SER A 140 -11.42 27.66 1.27
CA SER A 140 -11.19 26.50 0.41
C SER A 140 -10.27 25.51 1.11
N LYS A 141 -10.79 24.32 1.45
CA LYS A 141 -10.00 23.27 2.07
C LYS A 141 -8.94 22.73 1.08
N PRO A 142 -7.70 22.47 1.54
CA PRO A 142 -6.59 22.08 0.65
C PRO A 142 -6.90 20.82 -0.17
N GLN A 143 -7.68 19.88 0.38
CA GLN A 143 -8.13 18.67 -0.31
C GLN A 143 -8.88 19.00 -1.61
N ILE A 144 -9.69 20.06 -1.63
CA ILE A 144 -10.45 20.49 -2.80
C ILE A 144 -9.50 20.97 -3.90
N ALA A 145 -8.48 21.74 -3.53
CA ALA A 145 -7.47 22.21 -4.47
C ALA A 145 -6.70 21.05 -5.09
N ILE A 146 -6.25 20.09 -4.27
CA ILE A 146 -5.54 18.89 -4.73
C ILE A 146 -6.41 18.03 -5.64
N GLU A 147 -7.68 17.79 -5.27
CA GLU A 147 -8.61 17.07 -6.13
C GLU A 147 -8.84 17.79 -7.46
N TYR A 148 -8.99 19.12 -7.43
CA TYR A 148 -9.19 19.90 -8.64
C TYR A 148 -7.98 19.81 -9.57
N ILE A 149 -6.76 19.94 -9.02
CA ILE A 149 -5.52 19.74 -9.76
C ILE A 149 -5.52 18.35 -10.40
N GLY A 150 -5.76 17.29 -9.63
CA GLY A 150 -5.81 15.92 -10.16
C GLY A 150 -6.83 15.74 -11.30
N LYS A 151 -8.00 16.40 -11.20
CA LYS A 151 -9.04 16.38 -12.24
C LYS A 151 -8.57 17.08 -13.53
N ILE A 152 -8.01 18.29 -13.44
CA ILE A 152 -7.62 19.08 -14.62
C ILE A 152 -6.34 18.55 -15.29
N THR A 153 -5.48 17.87 -14.53
CA THR A 153 -4.27 17.23 -15.06
C THR A 153 -4.50 15.78 -15.45
N HIS A 154 -5.72 15.26 -15.29
CA HIS A 154 -6.08 13.87 -15.54
C HIS A 154 -5.19 12.84 -14.83
N GLY A 155 -4.65 13.19 -13.65
CA GLY A 155 -3.70 12.35 -12.91
C GLY A 155 -2.28 12.26 -13.52
N GLU A 156 -1.99 12.96 -14.61
CA GLU A 156 -0.72 12.86 -15.35
C GLU A 156 0.34 13.89 -14.92
N ALA A 157 0.05 14.70 -13.90
CA ALA A 157 1.00 15.71 -13.43
C ALA A 157 2.15 15.08 -12.64
N ILE A 158 3.36 15.61 -12.86
CA ILE A 158 4.47 15.40 -11.92
C ILE A 158 4.23 16.29 -10.71
N VAL A 159 4.01 15.68 -9.56
CA VAL A 159 3.77 16.39 -8.29
C VAL A 159 5.03 16.35 -7.43
N THR A 160 5.41 17.51 -6.91
CA THR A 160 6.47 17.64 -5.90
C THR A 160 5.90 18.38 -4.71
N THR A 161 6.34 18.00 -3.51
CA THR A 161 5.79 18.52 -2.26
C THR A 161 6.91 18.87 -1.29
N ASP A 162 6.63 19.82 -0.40
CA ASP A 162 7.42 20.01 0.81
C ASP A 162 6.90 19.07 1.92
N VAL A 163 7.38 19.21 3.15
CA VAL A 163 6.95 18.43 4.32
C VAL A 163 5.90 19.20 5.10
N GLY A 164 4.69 18.63 5.25
CA GLY A 164 3.64 19.24 6.06
C GLY A 164 2.25 18.67 5.75
N GLN A 165 1.22 19.41 6.15
CA GLN A 165 -0.19 19.06 5.93
C GLN A 165 -0.75 19.47 4.56
N HIS A 166 0.01 20.25 3.78
CA HIS A 166 -0.41 21.07 2.63
C HIS A 166 -1.41 20.43 1.65
#